data_AF-A0A415X3V3-F1
#
_entry.id   AF-A0A415X3V3-F1
#
_cell.length_a   1.000
_cell.length_b   1.000
_cell.length_c   1.000
_cell.angle_alpha   90.00
_cell.angle_beta   90.00
_cell.angle_gamma   90.00
#
_symmetry.space_group_name_H-M   'P 1'
#
loop_
_entity.id
_entity.type
_entity.pdbx_description
1 polymer ?
#
loop_
_entity_poly.entity_id
_entity_poly.type
_entity_poly.pdbx_seq_one_letter_code
_entity_poly.pdbx_strand_id
1 'polypeptide(L)'
;MQRRNVGVFCCLLCLVLACSTMMFGCGKAKQEEQKSATNQKTEKTNEPEETGDDVAALLKNAKYVAVIHVKINPEFNIYLDEDENVVALECLNADAKDAYGKKSFAGKTLDETLQTVVSIAAEKGYMKEDQTVALTITECTTDLNATELQTKMDRMVTEAAKEQNITVTTAMDMSEEVRTTQREAGLIKQACSNCNGTGDCPDCDGGRMTCPACGGDGIEECGNCFGSGLDHGNTCTFCGGAKTHTCTHCGGVGTAMDCPVCGGSFKCVVCGGSGSL
;
A
#
# COMPACT_ATOMS: atom_id res chain seq x y z
N MET A 1 24.02 -46.72 23.72
CA MET A 1 24.93 -47.11 22.61
C MET A 1 24.49 -46.28 21.41
N GLN A 2 25.24 -45.46 20.68
CA GLN A 2 26.67 -45.18 20.43
C GLN A 2 26.86 -43.62 20.59
N ARG A 3 27.95 -43.06 21.16
CA ARG A 3 29.29 -42.76 20.58
C ARG A 3 29.17 -42.09 19.20
N ARG A 4 29.75 -40.94 18.83
CA ARG A 4 31.03 -40.22 19.11
C ARG A 4 30.99 -38.97 18.17
N ASN A 5 31.57 -37.78 18.36
CA ASN A 5 32.96 -37.36 18.56
C ASN A 5 32.96 -35.79 18.61
N VAL A 6 33.62 -35.11 19.56
CA VAL A 6 35.02 -34.59 19.59
C VAL A 6 35.23 -33.24 18.85
N GLY A 7 35.81 -32.26 19.58
CA GLY A 7 36.53 -31.08 19.05
C GLY A 7 36.08 -29.75 19.66
N VAL A 8 36.35 -29.42 20.93
CA VAL A 8 37.57 -28.74 21.47
C VAL A 8 37.79 -27.31 20.97
N PHE A 9 37.87 -26.38 21.94
CA PHE A 9 38.62 -25.11 22.06
C PHE A 9 37.71 -23.91 22.40
N CYS A 10 37.98 -23.01 23.34
CA CYS A 10 38.88 -22.89 24.50
C CYS A 10 38.60 -21.48 25.06
N CYS A 11 38.52 -21.31 26.39
CA CYS A 11 38.89 -20.13 27.21
C CYS A 11 38.52 -18.70 26.73
N LEU A 12 38.07 -17.74 27.55
CA LEU A 12 38.15 -17.55 29.00
C LEU A 12 37.20 -16.37 29.27
N LEU A 13 36.20 -16.55 30.14
CA LEU A 13 35.26 -15.50 30.52
C LEU A 13 35.57 -14.99 31.93
N CYS A 14 35.74 -13.67 32.01
CA CYS A 14 35.42 -12.78 33.14
C CYS A 14 35.89 -13.15 34.56
N LEU A 15 37.00 -12.53 34.99
CA LEU A 15 37.36 -12.35 36.40
C LEU A 15 36.91 -10.96 36.89
N VAL A 16 35.83 -10.97 37.66
CA VAL A 16 35.60 -10.28 38.95
C VAL A 16 36.47 -9.05 39.25
N LEU A 17 35.84 -7.87 39.37
CA LEU A 17 36.36 -6.77 40.19
C LEU A 17 35.27 -6.31 41.17
N ALA A 18 35.51 -6.65 42.43
CA ALA A 18 34.69 -6.32 43.58
C ALA A 18 34.90 -4.85 44.00
N CYS A 19 33.78 -4.19 44.25
CA CYS A 19 33.70 -2.90 44.91
C CYS A 19 34.11 -3.07 46.38
N SER A 20 35.06 -2.28 46.86
CA SER A 20 35.42 -2.21 48.28
C SER A 20 35.72 -0.75 48.65
N THR A 21 34.79 -0.21 49.43
CA THR A 21 34.88 1.03 50.19
C THR A 21 36.09 1.05 51.10
N MET A 22 36.75 2.21 51.24
CA MET A 22 37.20 2.73 52.54
C MET A 22 37.52 4.22 52.47
N MET A 23 37.17 4.88 53.57
CA MET A 23 37.21 6.30 53.88
C MET A 23 38.63 6.87 54.00
N PHE A 24 38.72 8.21 53.97
CA PHE A 24 39.49 9.12 54.84
C PHE A 24 40.17 10.27 54.07
N GLY A 25 39.82 11.52 54.42
CA GLY A 25 40.58 12.71 54.04
C GLY A 25 39.81 14.04 54.16
N CYS A 26 40.04 14.75 55.27
CA CYS A 26 39.64 16.14 55.62
C CYS A 26 39.74 17.16 54.46
N GLY A 27 39.07 18.31 54.41
CA GLY A 27 38.39 19.14 55.42
C GLY A 27 38.34 20.59 54.90
N LYS A 28 37.19 21.24 55.08
CA LYS A 28 36.81 22.67 54.86
C LYS A 28 37.79 23.66 55.55
N ALA A 29 37.87 24.98 55.30
CA ALA A 29 37.19 26.02 54.51
C ALA A 29 37.96 27.35 54.66
N LYS A 30 37.66 28.39 53.85
CA LYS A 30 37.41 29.78 54.31
C LYS A 30 36.87 30.70 53.19
N GLN A 31 35.98 31.61 53.59
CA GLN A 31 35.27 32.63 52.82
C GLN A 31 36.18 33.85 52.51
N GLU A 32 35.88 34.62 51.46
CA GLU A 32 35.53 36.08 51.51
C GLU A 32 35.38 36.73 50.10
N GLU A 33 34.30 37.52 49.99
CA GLU A 33 34.02 38.78 49.26
C GLU A 33 34.43 39.12 47.80
N GLN A 34 33.37 39.34 47.00
CA GLN A 34 33.01 40.48 46.12
C GLN A 34 33.96 41.19 45.11
N LYS A 35 33.37 41.38 43.91
CA LYS A 35 33.55 42.40 42.83
C LYS A 35 34.75 42.27 41.88
N SER A 36 34.46 42.05 40.59
CA SER A 36 34.42 43.12 39.56
C SER A 36 34.33 42.52 38.15
N ALA A 37 33.64 43.24 37.26
CA ALA A 37 33.45 42.91 35.85
C ALA A 37 34.76 42.80 35.07
N THR A 38 34.80 41.94 34.05
CA THR A 38 35.29 42.30 32.71
C THR A 38 34.82 41.28 31.67
N ASN A 39 34.22 41.89 30.65
CA ASN A 39 33.76 41.43 29.36
C ASN A 39 34.86 40.68 28.57
N GLN A 40 34.60 39.46 28.09
CA GLN A 40 35.23 38.95 26.87
C GLN A 40 34.18 38.27 25.98
N LYS A 41 33.78 39.08 25.01
CA LYS A 41 33.27 38.76 23.68
C LYS A 41 34.03 37.60 23.03
N THR A 42 33.31 36.53 22.72
CA THR A 42 33.67 35.54 21.68
C THR A 42 32.41 35.36 20.84
N GLU A 43 32.26 36.24 19.85
CA GLU A 43 32.33 35.87 18.42
C GLU A 43 31.30 34.80 18.03
N LYS A 44 30.16 35.32 17.54
CA LYS A 44 29.24 34.64 16.64
C LYS A 44 30.00 34.09 15.44
N THR A 45 29.98 32.77 15.30
CA THR A 45 29.95 32.16 13.97
C THR A 45 28.46 32.06 13.60
N ASN A 46 27.97 33.04 12.84
CA ASN A 46 26.69 32.89 12.14
C ASN A 46 26.93 31.90 10.99
N GLU A 47 26.66 30.62 11.24
CA GLU A 47 26.38 29.70 10.14
C GLU A 47 25.00 30.10 9.57
N PRO A 48 24.84 30.20 8.23
CA PRO A 48 23.51 30.35 7.67
C PRO A 48 22.81 28.99 7.80
N GLU A 49 22.03 28.81 8.86
CA GLU A 49 21.02 27.74 8.93
C GLU A 49 19.87 28.09 7.98
N GLU A 50 20.07 27.91 6.68
CA GLU A 50 18.96 27.87 5.71
C GLU A 50 19.18 26.71 4.75
N THR A 51 18.68 25.54 5.12
CA THR A 51 18.31 24.53 4.13
C THR A 51 16.96 23.99 4.54
N GLY A 52 15.89 24.70 4.19
CA GLY A 52 14.51 24.25 4.32
C GLY A 52 13.70 25.03 3.30
N ASP A 53 12.80 24.37 2.60
CA ASP A 53 11.98 25.03 1.58
C ASP A 53 11.06 26.07 2.27
N ASP A 54 11.13 27.36 1.89
CA ASP A 54 10.11 28.33 2.27
C ASP A 54 8.83 28.04 1.48
N VAL A 55 8.03 27.13 2.04
CA VAL A 55 6.78 26.64 1.46
C VAL A 55 5.86 27.78 1.04
N ALA A 56 5.76 28.84 1.86
CA ALA A 56 4.89 29.97 1.56
C ALA A 56 5.39 30.76 0.33
N ALA A 57 6.70 30.91 0.18
CA ALA A 57 7.29 31.55 -1.00
C ALA A 57 7.15 30.69 -2.27
N LEU A 58 7.31 29.37 -2.15
CA LEU A 58 7.16 28.43 -3.26
C LEU A 58 5.72 28.39 -3.78
N LEU A 59 4.74 28.21 -2.89
CA LEU A 59 3.33 28.10 -3.27
C LEU A 59 2.73 29.40 -3.79
N LYS A 60 3.33 30.56 -3.48
CA LYS A 60 2.82 31.86 -3.95
C LYS A 60 2.92 32.02 -5.47
N ASN A 61 3.90 31.38 -6.11
CA ASN A 61 4.17 31.54 -7.54
C ASN A 61 4.16 30.23 -8.33
N ALA A 62 4.05 29.08 -7.66
CA ALA A 62 4.04 27.79 -8.29
C ALA A 62 2.61 27.29 -8.53
N LYS A 63 2.38 26.73 -9.72
CA LYS A 63 1.16 25.98 -10.03
C LYS A 63 1.34 24.57 -9.48
N TYR A 64 0.41 24.12 -8.65
CA TYR A 64 0.29 22.72 -8.26
C TYR A 64 -1.08 22.21 -8.70
N VAL A 65 -1.17 20.90 -8.95
CA VAL A 65 -2.39 20.23 -9.43
C VAL A 65 -2.89 19.18 -8.45
N ALA A 66 -2.09 18.76 -7.47
CA ALA A 66 -2.52 17.86 -6.41
C ALA A 66 -1.86 18.18 -5.07
N VAL A 67 -2.56 17.86 -3.99
CA VAL A 67 -2.09 17.93 -2.61
C VAL A 67 -2.35 16.59 -1.94
N ILE A 68 -1.29 15.99 -1.40
CA ILE A 68 -1.35 14.73 -0.66
C ILE A 68 -1.02 15.03 0.79
N HIS A 69 -1.98 14.75 1.67
CA HIS A 69 -1.77 14.75 3.11
C HIS A 69 -1.25 13.37 3.56
N VAL A 70 -0.10 13.35 4.24
CA VAL A 70 0.57 12.12 4.67
C VAL A 70 0.73 12.09 6.18
N LYS A 71 0.34 10.96 6.79
CA LYS A 71 0.46 10.71 8.22
C LYS A 71 1.15 9.39 8.49
N ILE A 72 2.44 9.49 8.84
CA ILE A 72 3.30 8.39 9.31
C ILE A 72 3.55 8.54 10.83
N ASN A 73 3.26 9.73 11.39
CA ASN A 73 3.85 10.26 12.64
C ASN A 73 5.35 10.45 12.47
N PRO A 74 5.79 11.20 11.44
CA PRO A 74 5.37 12.60 11.26
C PRO A 74 4.15 12.88 10.35
N GLU A 75 3.65 14.13 10.33
CA GLU A 75 2.49 14.57 9.53
C GLU A 75 2.83 15.80 8.64
N PHE A 76 2.54 15.72 7.33
CA PHE A 76 2.95 16.72 6.33
C PHE A 76 2.06 16.68 5.06
N ASN A 77 2.09 17.76 4.28
CA ASN A 77 1.49 17.81 2.94
C ASN A 77 2.57 17.79 1.85
N ILE A 78 2.29 17.14 0.72
CA ILE A 78 3.10 17.18 -0.51
C ILE A 78 2.26 17.86 -1.59
N TYR A 79 2.81 18.92 -2.18
CA TYR A 79 2.20 19.63 -3.32
C TYR A 79 2.86 19.15 -4.60
N LEU A 80 2.08 18.75 -5.59
CA LEU A 80 2.58 18.19 -6.85
C LEU A 80 2.20 19.05 -8.05
N ASP A 81 3.08 19.13 -9.03
CA ASP A 81 2.78 19.66 -10.37
C ASP A 81 2.19 18.57 -11.30
N GLU A 82 1.90 18.96 -12.54
CA GLU A 82 1.31 18.09 -13.57
C GLU A 82 2.22 16.94 -14.02
N ASP A 83 3.52 17.03 -13.76
CA ASP A 83 4.52 16.01 -14.06
C ASP A 83 4.82 15.13 -12.82
N GLU A 84 4.01 15.23 -11.76
CA GLU A 84 4.17 14.55 -10.47
C GLU A 84 5.48 14.91 -9.73
N ASN A 85 6.05 16.09 -10.01
CA ASN A 85 7.17 16.62 -9.24
C ASN A 85 6.65 17.43 -8.05
N VAL A 86 7.40 17.35 -6.95
CA VAL A 86 7.11 18.06 -5.72
C VAL A 86 7.40 19.54 -5.90
N VAL A 87 6.34 20.33 -5.79
CA VAL A 87 6.43 21.79 -5.71
C VAL A 87 6.90 22.22 -4.32
N ALA A 88 6.33 21.61 -3.28
CA ALA A 88 6.67 21.89 -1.90
C ALA A 88 6.28 20.72 -0.97
N LEU A 89 6.97 20.63 0.17
CA LEU A 89 6.60 19.76 1.29
C LEU A 89 6.35 20.61 2.53
N GLU A 90 5.13 20.59 3.06
CA GLU A 90 4.71 21.38 4.21
C GLU A 90 4.63 20.52 5.47
N CYS A 91 5.45 20.84 6.47
CA CYS A 91 5.46 20.14 7.74
C CYS A 91 4.31 20.61 8.65
N LEU A 92 3.38 19.72 8.99
CA LEU A 92 2.18 20.07 9.77
C LEU A 92 2.34 19.88 11.28
N ASN A 93 3.32 19.08 11.72
CA ASN A 93 3.61 18.88 13.13
C ASN A 93 5.11 19.06 13.47
N ALA A 94 5.44 19.06 14.77
CA ALA A 94 6.80 19.25 15.26
C ALA A 94 7.74 18.13 14.78
N ASP A 95 7.27 16.89 14.78
CA ASP A 95 8.03 15.72 14.29
C ASP A 95 8.39 15.87 12.81
N ALA A 96 7.49 16.43 11.98
CA ALA A 96 7.75 16.63 10.57
C ALA A 96 8.79 17.73 10.36
N LYS A 97 8.74 18.80 11.16
CA LYS A 97 9.77 19.85 11.12
C LYS A 97 11.14 19.31 11.55
N ASP A 98 11.19 18.46 12.57
CA ASP A 98 12.43 17.82 12.99
C ASP A 98 12.96 16.83 11.94
N ALA A 99 12.08 16.03 11.32
CA ALA A 99 12.45 15.03 10.32
C ALA A 99 12.85 15.64 8.96
N TYR A 100 12.07 16.62 8.49
CA TYR A 100 12.08 17.06 7.09
C TYR A 100 12.33 18.55 6.90
N GLY A 101 12.11 19.38 7.93
CA GLY A 101 12.16 20.84 7.81
C GLY A 101 13.53 21.39 7.42
N LYS A 102 14.61 20.60 7.59
CA LYS A 102 15.97 20.94 7.14
C LYS A 102 16.37 20.34 5.77
N LYS A 103 15.42 19.81 5.01
CA LYS A 103 15.66 19.19 3.69
C LYS A 103 14.84 19.92 2.62
N SER A 104 15.40 19.94 1.42
CA SER A 104 14.68 20.41 0.23
C SER A 104 14.12 19.23 -0.55
N PHE A 105 12.84 19.35 -0.92
CA PHE A 105 12.10 18.38 -1.72
C PHE A 105 11.61 18.98 -3.04
N ALA A 106 11.58 20.31 -3.16
CA ALA A 106 11.20 20.99 -4.38
C ALA A 106 11.96 20.46 -5.62
N GLY A 107 11.22 20.15 -6.70
CA GLY A 107 11.72 19.64 -7.96
C GLY A 107 12.05 18.14 -8.01
N LYS A 108 11.91 17.41 -6.90
CA LYS A 108 12.05 15.94 -6.89
C LYS A 108 10.77 15.27 -7.35
N THR A 109 10.87 14.07 -7.88
CA THR A 109 9.67 13.27 -8.19
C THR A 109 8.94 12.85 -6.91
N LEU A 110 7.64 12.55 -7.00
CA LEU A 110 6.89 11.94 -5.91
C LEU A 110 7.56 10.66 -5.40
N ASP A 111 8.06 9.82 -6.31
CA ASP A 111 8.69 8.52 -6.01
C ASP A 111 9.91 8.69 -5.10
N GLU A 112 10.86 9.53 -5.53
CA GLU A 112 12.07 9.85 -4.77
C GLU A 112 11.73 10.48 -3.42
N THR A 113 10.69 11.32 -3.40
CA THR A 113 10.24 11.99 -2.18
C THR A 113 9.66 10.98 -1.19
N LEU A 114 8.73 10.12 -1.61
CA LEU A 114 8.14 9.10 -0.73
C LEU A 114 9.19 8.11 -0.21
N GLN A 115 10.12 7.68 -1.06
CA GLN A 115 11.21 6.81 -0.62
C GLN A 115 12.11 7.50 0.43
N THR A 116 12.42 8.77 0.21
CA THR A 116 13.24 9.57 1.15
C THR A 116 12.54 9.79 2.48
N VAL A 117 11.26 10.21 2.48
CA VAL A 117 10.52 10.49 3.74
C VAL A 117 10.27 9.22 4.54
N VAL A 118 9.94 8.11 3.89
CA VAL A 118 9.76 6.80 4.54
C VAL A 118 11.07 6.33 5.16
N SER A 119 12.20 6.44 4.44
CA SER A 119 13.51 6.07 4.98
C SER A 119 13.89 6.91 6.20
N ILE A 120 13.70 8.23 6.15
CA ILE A 120 13.98 9.11 7.30
C ILE A 120 13.05 8.79 8.48
N ALA A 121 11.77 8.52 8.22
CA ALA A 121 10.82 8.15 9.27
C ALA A 121 11.24 6.85 9.96
N ALA A 122 11.68 5.84 9.20
CA ALA A 122 12.21 4.60 9.73
C ALA A 122 13.49 4.83 10.57
N GLU A 123 14.46 5.57 10.04
CA GLU A 123 15.73 5.88 10.72
C GLU A 123 15.52 6.64 12.04
N LYS A 124 14.55 7.56 12.07
CA LYS A 124 14.20 8.31 13.28
C LYS A 124 13.31 7.54 14.26
N GLY A 125 12.95 6.29 13.95
CA GLY A 125 12.13 5.43 14.81
C GLY A 125 10.65 5.83 14.85
N TYR A 126 10.21 6.62 13.89
CA TYR A 126 8.81 6.99 13.72
C TYR A 126 7.98 5.84 13.15
N MET A 127 8.62 4.92 12.43
CA MET A 127 7.96 3.76 11.85
C MET A 127 8.07 2.52 12.72
N LYS A 128 6.94 1.85 12.95
CA LYS A 128 6.83 0.57 13.66
C LYS A 128 6.30 -0.52 12.74
N GLU A 129 6.62 -1.77 13.07
CA GLU A 129 6.05 -2.94 12.40
C GLU A 129 4.52 -2.93 12.51
N ASP A 130 3.86 -3.28 11.40
CA ASP A 130 2.41 -3.33 11.21
C ASP A 130 1.68 -1.99 11.42
N GLN A 131 2.41 -0.86 11.44
CA GLN A 131 1.76 0.44 11.52
C GLN A 131 0.96 0.76 10.25
N THR A 132 -0.06 1.58 10.41
CA THR A 132 -0.80 2.14 9.28
C THR A 132 -0.25 3.51 8.90
N VAL A 133 0.20 3.65 7.65
CA VAL A 133 0.52 4.93 7.03
C VAL A 133 -0.71 5.45 6.29
N ALA A 134 -1.25 6.59 6.71
CA ALA A 134 -2.39 7.19 6.01
C ALA A 134 -1.92 8.20 4.96
N LEU A 135 -2.45 8.08 3.75
CA LEU A 135 -2.25 9.02 2.64
C LEU A 135 -3.61 9.44 2.09
N THR A 136 -3.88 10.73 2.12
CA THR A 136 -5.15 11.31 1.67
C THR A 136 -4.91 12.36 0.61
N ILE A 137 -5.47 12.18 -0.58
CA ILE A 137 -5.44 13.21 -1.63
C ILE A 137 -6.51 14.26 -1.27
N THR A 138 -6.09 15.44 -0.81
CA THR A 138 -7.01 16.49 -0.35
C THR A 138 -7.42 17.43 -1.48
N GLU A 139 -6.54 17.63 -2.46
CA GLU A 139 -6.79 18.39 -3.68
C GLU A 139 -6.22 17.63 -4.88
N CYS A 140 -6.92 17.62 -6.01
CA CYS A 140 -6.47 17.00 -7.25
C CYS A 140 -7.30 17.53 -8.42
N THR A 141 -6.67 18.19 -9.37
CA THR A 141 -7.31 18.61 -10.63
C THR A 141 -7.41 17.42 -11.59
N THR A 142 -8.03 17.62 -12.75
CA THR A 142 -8.16 16.60 -13.80
C THR A 142 -6.86 16.33 -14.57
N ASP A 143 -5.79 17.09 -14.32
CA ASP A 143 -4.49 16.86 -14.94
C ASP A 143 -3.85 15.54 -14.46
N LEU A 144 -4.23 15.06 -13.26
CA LEU A 144 -3.80 13.78 -12.71
C LEU A 144 -5.00 12.87 -12.39
N ASN A 145 -4.80 11.56 -12.51
CA ASN A 145 -5.77 10.56 -12.06
C ASN A 145 -5.51 10.20 -10.59
N ALA A 146 -6.44 10.57 -9.71
CA ALA A 146 -6.29 10.35 -8.27
C ALA A 146 -6.20 8.85 -7.89
N THR A 147 -6.88 7.96 -8.62
CA THR A 147 -6.83 6.50 -8.34
C THR A 147 -5.49 5.88 -8.77
N GLU A 148 -4.95 6.32 -9.90
CA GLU A 148 -3.61 5.90 -10.33
C GLU A 148 -2.55 6.40 -9.35
N LEU A 149 -2.68 7.66 -8.90
CA LEU A 149 -1.81 8.24 -7.90
C LEU A 149 -1.85 7.47 -6.57
N GLN A 150 -3.04 7.10 -6.07
CA GLN A 150 -3.18 6.25 -4.88
C GLN A 150 -2.48 4.89 -5.03
N THR A 151 -2.68 4.22 -6.17
CA THR A 151 -2.03 2.93 -6.45
C THR A 151 -0.51 3.07 -6.51
N LYS A 152 -0.02 4.17 -7.10
CA LYS A 152 1.41 4.47 -7.17
C LYS A 152 1.99 4.72 -5.77
N MET A 153 1.34 5.56 -4.97
CA MET A 153 1.73 5.87 -3.60
C MET A 153 1.77 4.62 -2.71
N ASP A 154 0.75 3.77 -2.80
CA ASP A 154 0.68 2.51 -2.06
C ASP A 154 1.90 1.63 -2.30
N ARG A 155 2.19 1.38 -3.58
CA ARG A 155 3.36 0.61 -4.00
C ARG A 155 4.65 1.21 -3.47
N MET A 156 4.84 2.52 -3.59
CA MET A 156 6.09 3.18 -3.24
C MET A 156 6.33 3.20 -1.74
N VAL A 157 5.31 3.50 -0.94
CA VAL A 157 5.41 3.47 0.52
C VAL A 157 5.70 2.06 1.01
N THR A 158 5.02 1.06 0.44
CA THR A 158 5.20 -0.35 0.82
C THR A 158 6.60 -0.85 0.47
N GLU A 159 7.11 -0.57 -0.74
CA GLU A 159 8.47 -0.98 -1.11
C GLU A 159 9.53 -0.22 -0.31
N ALA A 160 9.38 1.09 -0.09
CA ALA A 160 10.32 1.86 0.72
C ALA A 160 10.36 1.37 2.18
N ALA A 161 9.22 1.00 2.77
CA ALA A 161 9.18 0.44 4.12
C ALA A 161 9.85 -0.94 4.17
N LYS A 162 9.62 -1.77 3.17
CA LYS A 162 10.22 -3.10 3.04
C LYS A 162 11.75 -3.04 2.89
N GLU A 163 12.29 -2.06 2.19
CA GLU A 163 13.73 -1.79 2.13
C GLU A 163 14.33 -1.49 3.51
N GLN A 164 13.53 -0.91 4.41
CA GLN A 164 13.90 -0.67 5.81
C GLN A 164 13.66 -1.89 6.72
N ASN A 165 13.24 -3.04 6.15
CA ASN A 165 12.83 -4.24 6.87
C ASN A 165 11.62 -3.99 7.80
N ILE A 166 10.71 -3.10 7.42
CA ILE A 166 9.49 -2.79 8.15
C ILE A 166 8.29 -3.15 7.28
N THR A 167 7.37 -3.94 7.82
CA THR A 167 6.07 -4.16 7.19
C THR A 167 5.12 -3.06 7.63
N VAL A 168 4.44 -2.42 6.69
CA VAL A 168 3.40 -1.41 6.98
C VAL A 168 2.13 -1.72 6.21
N THR A 169 1.01 -1.22 6.71
CA THR A 169 -0.23 -1.14 5.95
C THR A 169 -0.43 0.30 5.50
N THR A 170 -0.88 0.51 4.27
CA THR A 170 -1.25 1.84 3.78
C THR A 170 -2.77 2.02 3.90
N ALA A 171 -3.20 3.23 4.26
CA ALA A 171 -4.59 3.64 4.22
C ALA A 171 -4.72 4.78 3.21
N MET A 172 -5.19 4.46 2.01
CA MET A 172 -5.41 5.42 0.93
C MET A 172 -6.80 6.03 1.03
N ASP A 173 -6.89 7.34 0.97
CA ASP A 173 -8.16 8.06 0.88
C ASP A 173 -8.04 9.28 -0.05
N MET A 174 -9.16 9.91 -0.34
CA MET A 174 -9.25 11.15 -1.07
C MET A 174 -10.49 11.92 -0.61
N SER A 175 -10.40 13.25 -0.58
CA SER A 175 -11.49 14.13 -0.16
C SER A 175 -12.72 14.00 -1.08
N GLU A 176 -13.90 14.34 -0.57
CA GLU A 176 -15.15 14.29 -1.35
C GLU A 176 -15.12 15.27 -2.54
N GLU A 177 -14.43 16.39 -2.39
CA GLU A 177 -14.19 17.36 -3.46
C GLU A 177 -13.37 16.73 -4.60
N VAL A 178 -12.31 15.99 -4.28
CA VAL A 178 -11.50 15.25 -5.26
C VAL A 178 -12.32 14.15 -5.92
N ARG A 179 -13.06 13.36 -5.13
CA ARG A 179 -13.94 12.29 -5.66
C ARG A 179 -14.94 12.83 -6.67
N THR A 180 -15.55 13.98 -6.36
CA THR A 180 -16.54 14.62 -7.23
C THR A 180 -15.89 15.11 -8.52
N THR A 181 -14.81 15.88 -8.41
CA THR A 181 -14.08 16.46 -9.56
C THR A 181 -13.59 15.37 -10.52
N GLN A 182 -12.96 14.32 -9.98
CA GLN A 182 -12.42 13.22 -10.76
C GLN A 182 -13.52 12.35 -11.39
N ARG A 183 -14.69 12.20 -10.71
CA ARG A 183 -15.84 11.49 -11.27
C ARG A 183 -16.49 12.26 -12.41
N GLU A 184 -16.70 13.56 -12.27
CA GLU A 184 -17.25 14.42 -13.33
C GLU A 184 -16.35 14.44 -14.57
N ALA A 185 -15.03 14.33 -14.37
CA ALA A 185 -14.05 14.17 -15.43
C ALA A 185 -13.97 12.75 -16.02
N GLY A 186 -14.69 11.77 -15.46
CA GLY A 186 -14.67 10.37 -15.89
C GLY A 186 -13.39 9.60 -15.54
N LEU A 187 -12.55 10.15 -14.67
CA LEU A 187 -11.29 9.55 -14.21
C LEU A 187 -11.53 8.52 -13.09
N ILE A 188 -12.52 8.78 -12.23
CA ILE A 188 -13.04 7.80 -11.27
C ILE A 188 -14.36 7.26 -11.78
N LYS A 189 -14.37 6.00 -12.18
CA LYS A 189 -15.59 5.32 -12.58
C LYS A 189 -16.40 4.93 -11.37
N GLN A 190 -17.70 5.21 -11.39
CA GLN A 190 -18.57 4.81 -10.30
C GLN A 190 -18.81 3.32 -10.39
N ALA A 191 -18.74 2.60 -9.26
CA ALA A 191 -19.13 1.19 -9.23
C ALA A 191 -20.55 1.04 -9.81
N CYS A 192 -20.70 0.16 -10.78
CA CYS A 192 -21.98 -0.06 -11.43
C CYS A 192 -22.95 -0.63 -10.38
N SER A 193 -23.99 0.13 -10.04
CA SER A 193 -24.98 -0.24 -9.02
C SER A 193 -25.74 -1.51 -9.39
N ASN A 194 -25.86 -1.82 -10.67
CA ASN A 194 -26.56 -3.02 -11.15
C ASN A 194 -25.81 -4.31 -10.82
N CYS A 195 -24.47 -4.29 -10.81
CA CYS A 195 -23.64 -5.45 -10.47
C CYS A 195 -22.79 -5.22 -9.22
N ASN A 196 -23.05 -4.16 -8.44
CA ASN A 196 -22.27 -3.76 -7.27
C ASN A 196 -20.75 -3.80 -7.51
N GLY A 197 -20.29 -3.30 -8.66
CA GLY A 197 -18.87 -3.28 -8.97
C GLY A 197 -18.27 -4.56 -9.56
N THR A 198 -18.97 -5.70 -9.55
CA THR A 198 -18.36 -6.98 -9.97
C THR A 198 -18.09 -7.06 -11.48
N GLY A 199 -18.95 -6.42 -12.27
CA GLY A 199 -18.98 -6.60 -13.73
C GLY A 199 -19.75 -7.85 -14.17
N ASP A 200 -20.09 -8.73 -13.24
CA ASP A 200 -20.83 -9.96 -13.52
C ASP A 200 -22.33 -9.69 -13.68
N CYS A 201 -23.00 -10.49 -14.51
CA CYS A 201 -24.45 -10.46 -14.55
C CYS A 201 -25.01 -10.89 -13.18
N PRO A 202 -25.79 -10.04 -12.49
CA PRO A 202 -26.29 -10.34 -11.14
C PRO A 202 -27.27 -11.52 -11.13
N ASP A 203 -28.00 -11.74 -12.23
CA ASP A 203 -29.06 -12.75 -12.31
C ASP A 203 -28.52 -14.18 -12.47
N CYS A 204 -27.35 -14.34 -13.09
CA CYS A 204 -26.70 -15.64 -13.25
C CYS A 204 -25.38 -15.75 -12.47
N ASP A 205 -25.08 -14.77 -11.61
CA ASP A 205 -23.84 -14.64 -10.85
C ASP A 205 -22.59 -14.87 -11.72
N GLY A 206 -22.53 -14.17 -12.86
CA GLY A 206 -21.40 -14.32 -13.80
C GLY A 206 -21.25 -15.72 -14.39
N GLY A 207 -22.32 -16.51 -14.43
CA GLY A 207 -22.28 -17.89 -14.92
C GLY A 207 -21.79 -18.88 -13.86
N ARG A 208 -21.78 -18.51 -12.58
CA ARG A 208 -21.47 -19.43 -11.48
C ARG A 208 -22.62 -20.40 -11.17
N MET A 209 -23.81 -20.12 -11.70
CA MET A 209 -24.95 -21.04 -11.67
C MET A 209 -24.65 -22.28 -12.49
N THR A 210 -24.57 -23.43 -11.81
CA THR A 210 -24.33 -24.71 -12.46
C THR A 210 -25.45 -25.04 -13.44
N CYS A 211 -25.09 -25.68 -14.55
CA CYS A 211 -26.06 -26.19 -15.50
C CYS A 211 -26.93 -27.23 -14.81
N PRO A 212 -28.27 -27.05 -14.74
CA PRO A 212 -29.14 -27.97 -14.02
C PRO A 212 -29.20 -29.37 -14.66
N ALA A 213 -28.85 -29.50 -15.94
CA ALA A 213 -28.89 -30.77 -16.66
C ALA A 213 -27.72 -31.69 -16.32
N CYS A 214 -26.51 -31.14 -16.13
CA CYS A 214 -25.30 -31.90 -15.83
C CYS A 214 -24.75 -31.65 -14.41
N GLY A 215 -25.38 -30.77 -13.63
CA GLY A 215 -24.92 -30.43 -12.27
C GLY A 215 -23.58 -29.68 -12.22
N GLY A 216 -23.04 -29.27 -13.37
CA GLY A 216 -21.83 -28.46 -13.46
C GLY A 216 -20.60 -29.14 -14.09
N ASP A 217 -20.64 -30.44 -14.33
CA ASP A 217 -19.50 -31.18 -14.88
C ASP A 217 -19.36 -31.09 -16.41
N GLY A 218 -20.40 -30.55 -17.09
CA GLY A 218 -20.44 -30.42 -18.54
C GLY A 218 -20.64 -31.74 -19.27
N ILE A 219 -21.00 -32.83 -18.57
CA ILE A 219 -21.08 -34.17 -19.12
C ILE A 219 -22.41 -34.82 -18.74
N GLU A 220 -23.01 -35.54 -19.68
CA GLU A 220 -24.25 -36.29 -19.45
C GLU A 220 -23.99 -37.79 -19.67
N GLU A 221 -24.66 -38.62 -18.88
CA GLU A 221 -24.66 -40.07 -19.10
C GLU A 221 -25.34 -40.37 -20.43
N CYS A 222 -24.73 -41.26 -21.24
CA CYS A 222 -25.29 -41.61 -22.53
C CYS A 222 -26.60 -42.38 -22.36
N GLY A 223 -27.73 -41.73 -22.65
CA GLY A 223 -29.06 -42.32 -22.54
C GLY A 223 -29.30 -43.53 -23.45
N ASN A 224 -28.59 -43.65 -24.58
CA ASN A 224 -28.74 -44.78 -25.50
C ASN A 224 -28.18 -46.09 -24.93
N CYS A 225 -27.17 -46.01 -24.06
CA CYS A 225 -26.56 -47.19 -23.45
C CYS A 225 -26.65 -47.20 -21.92
N PHE A 226 -27.30 -46.20 -21.31
CA PHE A 226 -27.41 -46.03 -19.85
C PHE A 226 -26.07 -46.21 -19.14
N GLY A 227 -25.04 -45.51 -19.64
CA GLY A 227 -23.68 -45.58 -19.08
C GLY A 227 -22.93 -46.90 -19.30
N SER A 228 -23.52 -47.90 -19.96
CA SER A 228 -22.85 -49.19 -20.19
C SER A 228 -21.78 -49.13 -21.29
N GLY A 229 -21.93 -48.21 -22.24
CA GLY A 229 -21.10 -48.13 -23.46
C GLY A 229 -21.50 -49.14 -24.54
N LEU A 230 -22.56 -49.94 -24.31
CA LEU A 230 -23.05 -50.95 -25.23
C LEU A 230 -24.53 -50.74 -25.57
N ASP A 231 -24.89 -50.96 -26.83
CA ASP A 231 -26.27 -51.02 -27.31
C ASP A 231 -26.51 -52.41 -27.93
N HIS A 232 -27.42 -53.19 -27.34
CA HIS A 232 -27.68 -54.59 -27.72
C HIS A 232 -26.42 -55.48 -27.86
N GLY A 233 -25.42 -55.29 -27.00
CA GLY A 233 -24.18 -56.07 -26.98
C GLY A 233 -23.10 -55.60 -27.96
N ASN A 234 -23.36 -54.58 -28.77
CA ASN A 234 -22.38 -53.92 -29.62
C ASN A 234 -21.94 -52.59 -29.01
N THR A 235 -20.78 -52.06 -29.42
CA THR A 235 -20.34 -50.71 -29.02
C THR A 235 -21.43 -49.69 -29.35
N CYS A 236 -21.86 -48.91 -28.35
CA CYS A 236 -22.86 -47.87 -28.54
C CYS A 236 -22.37 -46.86 -29.57
N THR A 237 -23.08 -46.73 -30.69
CA THR A 237 -22.70 -45.86 -31.82
C THR A 237 -22.87 -44.38 -31.49
N PHE A 238 -23.73 -44.05 -30.52
CA PHE A 238 -23.98 -42.67 -30.11
C PHE A 238 -22.82 -42.07 -29.32
N CYS A 239 -22.28 -42.80 -28.34
CA CYS A 239 -21.13 -42.36 -27.54
C CYS A 239 -19.80 -43.00 -27.94
N GLY A 240 -19.77 -43.85 -28.97
CA GLY A 240 -18.57 -44.61 -29.36
C GLY A 240 -18.04 -45.54 -28.26
N GLY A 241 -18.88 -45.93 -27.30
CA GLY A 241 -18.48 -46.68 -26.11
C GLY A 241 -17.95 -45.85 -24.95
N ALA A 242 -17.91 -44.52 -25.05
CA ALA A 242 -17.39 -43.62 -24.00
C ALA A 242 -18.28 -43.53 -22.74
N LYS A 243 -19.51 -44.07 -22.79
CA LYS A 243 -20.51 -44.11 -21.70
C LYS A 243 -21.14 -42.76 -21.36
N THR A 244 -20.47 -41.66 -21.67
CA THR A 244 -20.95 -40.30 -21.49
C THR A 244 -20.80 -39.49 -22.78
N HIS A 245 -21.41 -38.32 -22.83
CA HIS A 245 -21.18 -37.32 -23.87
C HIS A 245 -21.20 -35.92 -23.28
N THR A 246 -20.71 -34.94 -24.05
CA THR A 246 -20.83 -33.52 -23.70
C THR A 246 -22.28 -33.17 -23.44
N CYS A 247 -22.55 -32.44 -22.35
CA CYS A 247 -23.87 -31.97 -21.98
C CYS A 247 -24.42 -31.11 -23.12
N THR A 248 -25.57 -31.51 -23.65
CA THR A 248 -26.18 -30.84 -24.81
C THR A 248 -26.81 -29.49 -24.45
N HIS A 249 -27.20 -29.32 -23.18
CA HIS A 249 -27.79 -28.09 -22.66
C HIS A 249 -26.77 -26.95 -22.50
N CYS A 250 -25.56 -27.23 -22.04
CA CYS A 250 -24.52 -26.21 -21.83
C CYS A 250 -23.35 -26.31 -22.81
N GLY A 251 -23.39 -27.24 -23.76
CA GLY A 251 -22.28 -27.48 -24.70
C GLY A 251 -20.97 -27.89 -24.01
N GLY A 252 -21.05 -28.45 -22.79
CA GLY A 252 -19.89 -28.84 -21.99
C GLY A 252 -19.31 -27.77 -21.07
N VAL A 253 -19.91 -26.57 -21.03
CA VAL A 253 -19.41 -25.47 -20.19
C VAL A 253 -19.67 -25.72 -18.70
N GLY A 254 -20.72 -26.47 -18.36
CA GLY A 254 -21.13 -26.72 -16.98
C GLY A 254 -21.93 -25.58 -16.35
N THR A 255 -22.19 -24.49 -17.09
CA THR A 255 -22.95 -23.32 -16.61
C THR A 255 -24.32 -23.21 -17.29
N ALA A 256 -25.30 -22.64 -16.61
CA ALA A 256 -26.58 -22.28 -17.21
C ALA A 256 -26.40 -21.17 -18.29
N MET A 257 -26.54 -21.52 -19.57
CA MET A 257 -26.31 -20.60 -20.70
C MET A 257 -27.51 -19.69 -21.01
N ASP A 258 -28.72 -20.06 -20.57
CA ASP A 258 -29.98 -19.40 -20.93
C ASP A 258 -30.37 -18.29 -19.96
N CYS A 259 -29.42 -17.44 -19.57
CA CYS A 259 -29.75 -16.29 -18.72
C CYS A 259 -30.60 -15.28 -19.51
N PRO A 260 -31.86 -15.00 -19.12
CA PRO A 260 -32.75 -14.12 -19.87
C PRO A 260 -32.29 -12.65 -19.87
N VAL A 261 -31.43 -12.27 -18.93
CA VAL A 261 -30.90 -10.90 -18.81
C VAL A 261 -29.66 -10.69 -19.66
N CYS A 262 -28.67 -11.57 -19.57
CA CYS A 262 -27.39 -11.37 -20.26
C CYS A 262 -27.23 -12.20 -21.55
N GLY A 263 -28.20 -13.06 -21.88
CA GLY A 263 -28.16 -13.91 -23.08
C GLY A 263 -26.95 -14.85 -23.11
N GLY A 264 -26.46 -15.28 -21.93
CA GLY A 264 -25.28 -16.13 -21.79
C GLY A 264 -23.94 -15.41 -21.92
N SER A 265 -23.92 -14.07 -21.98
CA SER A 265 -22.65 -13.31 -21.98
C SER A 265 -21.96 -13.29 -20.62
N PHE A 266 -22.69 -13.60 -19.55
CA PHE A 266 -22.25 -13.57 -18.14
C PHE A 266 -21.80 -12.20 -17.62
N LYS A 267 -21.86 -11.17 -18.47
CA LYS A 267 -21.48 -9.81 -18.14
C LYS A 267 -22.70 -9.00 -17.73
N CYS A 268 -22.50 -8.06 -16.81
CA CYS A 268 -23.49 -7.05 -16.49
C CYS A 268 -23.82 -6.24 -17.76
N VAL A 269 -25.08 -6.27 -18.16
CA VAL A 269 -25.57 -5.57 -19.36
C VAL A 269 -25.53 -4.06 -19.25
N VAL A 270 -25.47 -3.53 -18.03
CA VAL A 270 -25.45 -2.08 -17.77
C VAL A 270 -24.05 -1.48 -17.96
N CYS A 271 -23.01 -2.14 -17.44
CA CYS A 271 -21.61 -1.67 -17.56
C CYS A 271 -20.78 -2.43 -18.61
N GLY A 272 -21.39 -3.36 -19.34
CA GLY A 272 -20.71 -4.18 -20.35
C GLY A 272 -19.65 -5.13 -19.79
N GLY A 273 -19.72 -5.46 -18.49
CA GLY A 273 -18.73 -6.30 -17.82
C GLY A 273 -17.60 -5.55 -17.12
N SER A 274 -17.55 -4.22 -17.20
CA SER A 274 -16.45 -3.44 -16.61
C SER A 274 -16.55 -3.22 -15.11
N GLY A 275 -17.69 -3.57 -14.50
CA GLY A 275 -17.99 -3.29 -13.10
C GLY A 275 -18.21 -1.81 -12.78
N SER A 276 -18.08 -0.90 -13.75
CA SER A 276 -18.08 0.53 -13.49
C SER A 276 -18.74 1.35 -14.60
N LEU A 277 -19.23 2.54 -14.28
CA LEU A 277 -19.88 3.50 -15.17
C LEU A 277 -19.05 4.78 -15.29
#